data_AF-A0A232F8I0-F1
#
_entry.id   AF-A0A232F8I0-F1
#
_cell.length_a   1.000
_cell.length_b   1.000
_cell.length_c   1.000
_cell.angle_alpha   90.00
_cell.angle_beta   90.00
_cell.angle_gamma   90.00
#
_symmetry.space_group_name_H-M   'P 1'
#
loop_
_entity.id
_entity.type
_entity.pdbx_description
1 polymer ?
#
loop_
_entity_poly.entity_id
_entity_poly.type
_entity_poly.pdbx_seq_one_letter_code
_entity_poly.pdbx_strand_id
1 'polypeptide(L)'
;TSAIVAGLGLAAVGFAGRYVLKQMPNLSSKMAEAMKNMPKLDSQSLANSKYYKGGFEQKMTRREAALILGVSPAAPKTKVKEQFKKVMSANHPDRGGSPYIAAKINEAKDMLEK
;
A
#
# COMPACT_ATOMS: atom_id res chain seq x y z
N THR A 1 -25.31 52.13 -9.98
CA THR A 1 -23.96 51.67 -10.40
C THR A 1 -23.77 50.17 -10.25
N SER A 2 -24.30 49.50 -9.21
CA SER A 2 -24.13 48.05 -9.00
C SER A 2 -24.65 47.11 -10.11
N ALA A 3 -25.75 47.48 -10.80
CA ALA A 3 -26.32 46.64 -11.86
C ALA A 3 -25.43 46.54 -13.12
N ILE A 4 -24.69 47.60 -13.45
CA ILE A 4 -23.82 47.64 -14.63
C ILE A 4 -22.56 46.80 -14.40
N VAL A 5 -21.98 46.89 -13.20
CA VAL A 5 -20.81 46.08 -12.79
C VAL A 5 -21.17 44.59 -12.74
N ALA A 6 -22.35 44.26 -12.20
CA ALA A 6 -22.85 42.89 -12.20
C ALA A 6 -23.06 42.34 -13.63
N GLY A 7 -23.63 43.17 -14.54
CA GLY A 7 -23.82 42.79 -15.95
C GLY A 7 -22.51 42.55 -16.70
N LEU A 8 -21.50 43.39 -16.48
CA LEU A 8 -20.17 43.23 -17.09
C LEU A 8 -19.44 41.97 -16.56
N GLY A 9 -19.58 41.66 -15.27
CA GLY A 9 -19.01 40.45 -14.66
C GLY A 9 -19.58 39.15 -15.26
N LEU A 10 -20.91 39.09 -15.41
CA LEU A 10 -21.60 37.95 -16.02
C LEU A 10 -21.18 37.74 -17.50
N ALA A 11 -21.01 38.84 -18.25
CA ALA A 11 -20.54 38.76 -19.62
C ALA A 11 -19.10 38.21 -19.72
N ALA A 12 -18.18 38.69 -18.88
CA ALA A 12 -16.80 38.22 -18.87
C ALA A 12 -16.70 36.70 -18.60
N VAL A 13 -17.46 36.19 -17.62
CA VAL A 13 -17.51 34.75 -17.31
C VAL A 13 -18.12 33.94 -18.45
N GLY A 14 -19.20 34.42 -19.06
CA GLY A 14 -19.84 33.76 -20.19
C GLY A 14 -18.94 33.65 -21.43
N PHE A 15 -18.22 34.74 -21.77
CA PHE A 15 -17.29 34.75 -22.91
C PHE A 15 -16.04 33.90 -22.65
N ALA A 16 -15.46 33.96 -21.44
CA ALA A 16 -14.34 33.11 -21.06
C ALA A 16 -14.71 31.63 -21.09
N GLY A 17 -15.88 31.27 -20.53
CA GLY A 17 -16.41 29.92 -20.58
C GLY A 17 -16.63 29.43 -22.02
N ARG A 18 -17.25 30.24 -22.87
CA ARG A 18 -17.50 29.91 -24.28
C ARG A 18 -16.20 29.74 -25.09
N TYR A 19 -15.17 30.53 -24.80
CA TYR A 19 -13.87 30.42 -25.45
C TYR A 19 -13.17 29.11 -25.09
N VAL A 20 -13.14 28.76 -23.80
CA VAL A 20 -12.59 27.49 -23.32
C VAL A 20 -13.33 26.30 -23.94
N LEU A 21 -14.67 26.31 -23.91
CA LEU A 21 -15.50 25.24 -24.49
C LEU A 21 -15.24 25.04 -26.00
N LYS A 22 -15.02 26.13 -26.75
CA LYS A 22 -14.72 26.07 -28.20
C LYS A 22 -13.34 25.49 -28.50
N GLN A 23 -12.42 25.54 -27.54
CA GLN A 23 -11.05 25.03 -27.67
C GLN A 23 -10.88 23.58 -27.15
N MET A 24 -11.94 23.00 -26.56
CA MET A 24 -11.94 21.64 -26.02
C MET A 24 -11.94 20.46 -27.02
N PRO A 25 -12.41 20.52 -28.29
CA PRO A 25 -12.50 19.30 -29.10
C PRO A 25 -11.14 18.68 -29.45
N ASN A 26 -10.07 19.47 -29.45
CA ASN A 26 -8.69 18.98 -29.62
C ASN A 26 -8.02 18.57 -28.30
N LEU A 27 -8.60 19.01 -27.17
CA LEU A 27 -8.14 18.65 -25.82
C LEU A 27 -8.80 17.34 -25.36
N SER A 28 -10.06 17.11 -25.73
CA SER A 28 -10.82 15.92 -25.36
C SER A 28 -10.24 14.65 -25.98
N SER A 29 -9.78 14.71 -27.24
CA SER A 29 -9.11 13.58 -27.90
C SER A 29 -7.77 13.23 -27.23
N LYS A 30 -6.95 14.24 -26.91
CA LYS A 30 -5.69 14.06 -26.17
C LYS A 30 -5.92 13.56 -24.74
N MET A 31 -6.97 14.02 -24.08
CA MET A 31 -7.36 13.55 -22.76
C MET A 31 -7.89 12.11 -22.80
N ALA A 32 -8.68 11.76 -23.82
CA ALA A 32 -9.17 10.40 -24.03
C ALA A 32 -8.02 9.42 -24.31
N GLU A 33 -7.02 9.84 -25.09
CA GLU A 33 -5.82 9.05 -25.37
C GLU A 33 -4.94 8.91 -24.12
N ALA A 34 -4.80 9.96 -23.31
CA ALA A 34 -4.12 9.92 -22.01
C ALA A 34 -4.84 9.01 -20.99
N MET A 35 -6.18 9.03 -20.96
CA MET A 35 -6.97 8.10 -20.13
C MET A 35 -6.87 6.65 -20.62
N LYS A 36 -6.77 6.42 -21.92
CA LYS A 36 -6.62 5.08 -22.50
C LYS A 36 -5.25 4.46 -22.18
N ASN A 37 -4.20 5.29 -22.07
CA ASN A 37 -2.83 4.86 -21.76
C ASN A 37 -2.47 4.96 -20.26
N MET A 38 -3.40 5.42 -19.41
CA MET A 38 -3.20 5.40 -17.97
C MET A 38 -3.17 3.95 -17.47
N PRO A 39 -2.12 3.54 -16.73
CA PRO A 39 -2.11 2.23 -16.11
C PRO A 39 -3.33 2.15 -15.18
N LYS A 40 -4.20 1.17 -15.43
CA LYS A 40 -5.31 0.89 -14.53
C LYS A 40 -4.68 0.58 -13.18
N LEU A 41 -4.85 1.49 -12.21
CA LEU A 41 -4.47 1.26 -10.83
C LEU A 41 -5.45 0.23 -10.27
N ASP A 42 -5.21 -1.02 -10.61
CA ASP A 42 -5.99 -2.13 -10.14
C ASP A 42 -5.83 -2.16 -8.61
N SER A 43 -6.94 -2.04 -7.88
CA SER A 43 -6.98 -2.09 -6.41
C SER A 43 -6.27 -3.35 -5.87
N GLN A 44 -6.27 -4.42 -6.64
CA GLN A 44 -5.57 -5.67 -6.37
C GLN A 44 -4.05 -5.58 -6.54
N SER A 45 -3.56 -4.76 -7.48
CA SER A 45 -2.12 -4.43 -7.61
C SER A 45 -1.65 -3.58 -6.44
N LEU A 46 -2.47 -2.62 -6.00
CA LEU A 46 -2.20 -1.84 -4.78
C LEU A 46 -2.20 -2.71 -3.53
N ALA A 47 -3.14 -3.67 -3.43
CA ALA A 47 -3.23 -4.61 -2.30
C ALA A 47 -2.05 -5.58 -2.24
N ASN A 48 -1.60 -6.10 -3.39
CA ASN A 48 -0.47 -7.02 -3.48
C ASN A 48 0.89 -6.35 -3.21
N SER A 49 0.99 -5.02 -3.29
CA SER A 49 2.21 -4.30 -2.92
C SER A 49 2.55 -4.41 -1.42
N LYS A 50 1.58 -4.76 -0.58
CA LYS A 50 1.76 -4.85 0.89
C LYS A 50 2.47 -6.12 1.35
N TYR A 51 2.57 -7.14 0.49
CA TYR A 51 3.17 -8.43 0.85
C TYR A 51 4.55 -8.58 0.23
N TYR A 52 5.45 -9.23 0.98
CA TYR A 52 6.75 -9.62 0.43
C TYR A 52 6.55 -10.69 -0.64
N LYS A 53 7.20 -10.49 -1.79
CA LYS A 53 7.17 -11.46 -2.90
C LYS A 53 8.14 -12.59 -2.61
N GLY A 54 7.71 -13.83 -2.84
CA GLY A 54 8.51 -15.04 -2.63
C GLY A 54 8.04 -15.87 -1.44
N GLY A 55 8.84 -16.88 -1.08
CA GLY A 55 8.65 -17.70 0.12
C GLY A 55 9.67 -17.37 1.21
N PHE A 56 9.74 -18.23 2.22
CA PHE A 56 10.81 -18.16 3.22
C PHE A 56 12.18 -18.42 2.60
N GLU A 57 13.21 -17.83 3.20
CA GLU A 57 14.59 -18.11 2.81
C GLU A 57 14.95 -19.57 3.16
N GLN A 58 15.84 -20.18 2.38
CA GLN A 58 16.28 -21.56 2.63
C GLN A 58 16.94 -21.72 3.99
N LYS A 59 17.64 -20.67 4.46
CA LYS A 59 18.29 -20.60 5.76
C LYS A 59 17.81 -19.35 6.48
N MET A 60 17.26 -19.52 7.68
CA MET A 60 16.73 -18.42 8.49
C MET A 60 17.81 -17.35 8.75
N THR A 61 17.56 -16.13 8.31
CA THR A 61 18.43 -14.97 8.55
C THR A 61 17.92 -14.10 9.69
N ARG A 62 18.81 -13.30 10.30
CA ARG A 62 18.40 -12.35 11.36
C ARG A 62 17.39 -11.32 10.84
N ARG A 63 17.47 -10.96 9.55
CA ARG A 63 16.52 -10.04 8.89
C ARG A 63 15.16 -10.70 8.72
N GLU A 64 15.10 -11.90 8.17
CA GLU A 64 13.87 -12.65 8.00
C GLU A 64 13.18 -12.92 9.35
N ALA A 65 13.96 -13.35 10.35
CA ALA A 65 13.45 -13.59 11.70
C ALA A 65 12.79 -12.35 12.33
N ALA A 66 13.42 -11.18 12.14
CA ALA A 66 12.88 -9.90 12.58
C ALA A 66 11.57 -9.55 11.88
N LEU A 67 11.46 -9.83 10.57
CA LEU A 67 10.24 -9.64 9.79
C LEU A 67 9.11 -10.59 10.23
N ILE A 68 9.41 -11.86 10.46
CA ILE A 68 8.43 -12.88 10.92
C ILE A 68 7.84 -12.48 12.28
N LEU A 69 8.67 -12.03 13.22
CA LEU A 69 8.25 -11.67 14.57
C LEU A 69 7.78 -10.21 14.70
N GLY A 70 7.90 -9.40 13.64
CA GLY A 70 7.51 -7.98 13.66
C GLY A 70 8.32 -7.14 14.64
N VAL A 71 9.60 -7.45 14.81
CA VAL A 71 10.52 -6.76 15.73
C VAL A 71 11.72 -6.16 15.00
N SER A 72 12.44 -5.26 15.66
CA SER A 72 13.73 -4.80 15.16
C SER A 72 14.77 -5.94 15.21
N PRO A 73 15.70 -6.05 14.24
CA PRO A 73 16.82 -6.99 14.31
C PRO A 73 17.71 -6.86 15.56
N ALA A 74 17.67 -5.68 16.19
CA ALA A 74 18.38 -5.35 17.43
C ALA A 74 17.44 -5.28 18.65
N ALA A 75 16.22 -5.83 18.56
CA ALA A 75 15.28 -5.83 19.66
C ALA A 75 15.80 -6.61 20.88
N PRO A 76 15.48 -6.18 22.10
CA PRO A 76 15.87 -6.91 23.30
C PRO A 76 15.17 -8.28 23.37
N LYS A 77 15.82 -9.26 23.99
CA LYS A 77 15.31 -10.65 24.13
C LYS A 77 13.91 -10.71 24.78
N THR A 78 13.58 -9.77 25.66
CA THR A 78 12.25 -9.65 26.28
C THR A 78 11.15 -9.40 25.24
N LYS A 79 11.38 -8.46 24.32
CA LYS A 79 10.44 -8.11 23.25
C LYS A 79 10.29 -9.24 22.23
N VAL A 80 11.39 -9.94 21.93
CA VAL A 80 11.38 -11.13 21.07
C VAL A 80 10.46 -12.21 21.65
N LYS A 81 10.61 -12.53 22.95
CA LYS A 81 9.77 -13.53 23.64
C LYS A 81 8.30 -13.15 23.68
N GLU A 82 8.01 -11.87 23.91
CA GLU A 82 6.63 -11.35 23.93
C GLU A 82 5.97 -11.50 22.55
N GLN A 83 6.62 -11.04 21.49
CA GLN A 83 6.07 -11.14 20.14
C GLN A 83 6.00 -12.59 19.66
N PHE A 84 6.98 -13.42 20.01
CA PHE A 84 6.94 -14.86 19.75
C PHE A 84 5.68 -15.50 20.32
N LYS A 85 5.36 -15.26 21.61
CA LYS A 85 4.14 -15.80 22.23
C LYS A 85 2.87 -15.33 21.49
N LYS A 86 2.81 -14.05 21.13
CA LYS A 86 1.67 -13.47 20.40
C LYS A 86 1.47 -14.11 19.02
N VAL A 87 2.54 -14.18 18.22
CA VAL A 87 2.50 -14.73 16.86
C VAL A 87 2.26 -16.24 16.88
N MET A 88 2.92 -16.98 17.78
CA MET A 88 2.73 -18.42 17.93
C MET A 88 1.32 -18.77 18.39
N SER A 89 0.72 -18.00 19.31
CA SER A 89 -0.65 -18.26 19.77
C SER A 89 -1.66 -18.24 18.62
N ALA A 90 -1.47 -17.34 17.65
CA ALA A 90 -2.33 -17.23 16.46
C ALA A 90 -2.05 -18.31 15.41
N ASN A 91 -0.83 -18.87 15.36
CA ASN A 91 -0.37 -19.80 14.34
C ASN A 91 -0.16 -21.24 14.86
N HIS A 92 -0.61 -21.53 16.09
CA HIS A 92 -0.37 -22.81 16.74
C HIS A 92 -1.03 -23.96 15.96
N PRO A 93 -0.32 -25.09 15.69
CA PRO A 93 -0.87 -26.21 14.92
C PRO A 93 -2.14 -26.79 15.55
N ASP A 94 -2.17 -26.93 16.87
CA ASP A 94 -3.34 -27.43 17.61
C ASP A 94 -4.58 -26.50 17.52
N ARG A 95 -4.40 -25.26 17.05
CA ARG A 95 -5.48 -24.30 16.81
C ARG A 95 -5.80 -24.13 15.32
N GLY A 96 -5.37 -25.09 14.48
CA GLY A 96 -5.57 -25.05 13.04
C GLY A 96 -4.50 -24.24 12.28
N GLY A 97 -3.42 -23.84 12.94
CA GLY A 97 -2.27 -23.23 12.29
C GLY A 97 -1.46 -24.24 11.46
N SER A 98 -0.66 -23.73 10.53
CA SER A 98 0.21 -24.59 9.72
C SER A 98 1.44 -25.03 10.52
N PRO A 99 1.74 -26.34 10.61
CA PRO A 99 2.97 -26.84 11.27
C PRO A 99 4.24 -26.22 10.68
N TYR A 100 4.25 -25.97 9.37
CA TYR A 100 5.38 -25.33 8.69
C TYR A 100 5.57 -23.88 9.12
N ILE A 101 4.49 -23.11 9.26
CA ILE A 101 4.54 -21.71 9.74
C ILE A 101 4.98 -21.67 11.20
N ALA A 102 4.46 -22.56 12.04
CA ALA A 102 4.89 -22.68 13.43
C ALA A 102 6.39 -23.00 13.54
N ALA A 103 6.90 -23.92 12.71
CA ALA A 103 8.34 -24.21 12.63
C ALA A 103 9.16 -22.96 12.27
N LYS A 104 8.72 -22.17 11.28
CA LYS A 104 9.39 -20.91 10.89
C LYS A 104 9.38 -19.85 11.99
N ILE A 105 8.31 -19.76 12.77
CA ILE A 105 8.24 -18.85 13.93
C ILE A 105 9.23 -19.29 15.02
N ASN A 106 9.38 -20.60 15.25
CA ASN A 106 10.37 -21.13 16.18
C ASN A 106 11.81 -20.86 15.71
N GLU A 107 12.12 -21.11 14.43
CA GLU A 107 13.41 -20.79 13.83
C GLU A 107 13.75 -19.30 14.01
N ALA A 108 12.77 -18.40 13.80
CA ALA A 108 12.95 -16.97 13.97
C ALA A 108 13.29 -16.59 15.41
N LYS A 109 12.58 -17.19 16.40
CA LYS A 109 12.86 -16.98 17.82
C LYS A 109 14.30 -17.37 18.16
N ASP A 110 14.69 -18.55 17.76
CA ASP A 110 16.01 -19.11 18.04
C ASP A 110 17.13 -18.30 17.37
N MET A 111 16.87 -17.74 16.18
CA MET A 111 17.82 -16.88 15.47
C MET A 111 18.05 -15.52 16.13
N LEU A 112 17.03 -14.94 16.77
CA LEU A 112 17.14 -13.66 17.49
C LEU A 112 17.60 -13.82 18.94
N GLU A 113 17.42 -15.00 19.55
CA GLU A 113 17.88 -15.29 20.92
C GLU A 113 19.36 -15.70 21.00
N LYS A 114 19.95 -16.13 19.87
CA LYS A 114 21.40 -16.26 19.69
C LYS A 114 22.08 -14.88 19.83
#